data_AF-A0A060VSF9-F1
#
_entry.id   AF-A0A060VSF9-F1
#
_cell.length_a   1.000
_cell.length_b   1.000
_cell.length_c   1.000
_cell.angle_alpha   90.00
_cell.angle_beta   90.00
_cell.angle_gamma   90.00
#
_symmetry.space_group_name_H-M   'P 1'
#
loop_
_entity.id
_entity.type
_entity.pdbx_description
1 polymer ?
#
loop_
_entity_poly.entity_id
_entity_poly.type
_entity_poly.pdbx_seq_one_letter_code
_entity_poly.pdbx_strand_id
1 'polypeptide(L)'
;MWSLWILLGTVLSVDGYVVPDLHKRLSHGHQLKIYLPKSAEKLEFTPAAEPLKTYLYWDRGSRATRGKVSGTGTDRSWYLDKVTYKDQGTYVQRDYWNKEISSLKVAVTTRRVYTKCVVGEELHISLEGINQADATLSFSGANVNVTLVHDGAVVAQDLPDYWNRVKTLSTKISIQNVNTSDVGYYMLKDTRDRVVAIVRMELTGCGFACFNPGYPSQDPLYPPAQPPQWTGPPPNQPQYNPGAPPMGYAPVMYSAPSGKEEIKMENMSPADPLLAHPPPQVPPPTSEALHSADGAFQFNIDTGKNAPTNFL
;
A
#
# COMPACT_ATOMS: atom_id res chain seq x y z
N MET A 1 12.71 61.56 49.74
CA MET A 1 11.38 61.05 49.32
C MET A 1 11.58 60.30 48.00
N TRP A 2 11.55 58.97 48.03
CA TRP A 2 11.69 58.12 46.85
C TRP A 2 10.31 57.93 46.19
N SER A 3 10.20 58.17 44.90
CA SER A 3 9.00 57.88 44.11
C SER A 3 9.28 56.67 43.24
N LEU A 4 8.64 55.54 43.56
CA LEU A 4 8.72 54.30 42.81
C LEU A 4 7.65 54.34 41.71
N TRP A 5 8.08 54.33 40.45
CA TRP A 5 7.23 54.12 39.28
C TRP A 5 6.92 52.62 39.15
N ILE A 6 5.65 52.23 39.22
CA ILE A 6 5.23 50.86 38.87
C ILE A 6 4.69 50.88 37.44
N LEU A 7 5.54 50.47 36.50
CA LEU A 7 5.16 50.11 35.13
C LEU A 7 4.52 48.72 35.18
N LEU A 8 3.21 48.66 34.96
CA LEU A 8 2.46 47.41 34.85
C LEU A 8 2.71 46.79 33.46
N GLY A 9 3.77 45.98 33.34
CA GLY A 9 4.06 45.22 32.13
C GLY A 9 3.14 44.02 32.02
N THR A 10 2.15 44.07 31.14
CA THR A 10 1.39 42.89 30.72
C THR A 10 2.27 42.03 29.83
N VAL A 11 2.84 40.97 30.40
CA VAL A 11 3.44 39.89 29.62
C VAL A 11 2.30 39.14 28.93
N LEU A 12 2.06 39.44 27.66
CA LEU A 12 1.30 38.55 26.77
C LEU A 12 2.16 37.30 26.57
N SER A 13 1.95 36.28 27.41
CA SER A 13 2.41 34.93 27.08
C SER A 13 1.67 34.49 25.82
N VAL A 14 2.31 34.66 24.67
CA VAL A 14 1.94 33.95 23.46
C VAL A 14 2.37 32.50 23.71
N ASP A 15 1.45 31.70 24.23
CA ASP A 15 1.61 30.24 24.24
C ASP A 15 1.74 29.80 22.77
N GLY A 16 2.98 29.59 22.35
CA GLY A 16 3.30 28.93 21.10
C GLY A 16 2.91 27.47 21.24
N TYR A 17 1.63 27.17 20.98
CA TYR A 17 1.18 25.80 20.84
C TYR A 17 1.91 25.20 19.65
N VAL A 18 2.89 24.32 19.92
CA VAL A 18 3.50 23.48 18.88
C VAL A 18 2.38 22.62 18.32
N VAL A 19 1.95 22.95 17.10
CA VAL A 19 0.95 22.14 16.41
C VAL A 19 1.63 20.83 15.99
N PRO A 20 1.12 19.67 16.39
CA PRO A 20 1.70 18.40 15.97
C PRO A 20 1.49 18.23 14.46
N ASP A 21 2.57 18.20 13.70
CA ASP A 21 2.54 17.92 12.26
C ASP A 21 2.68 16.41 12.03
N LEU A 22 1.54 15.76 11.82
CA LEU A 22 1.49 14.31 11.65
C LEU A 22 1.65 13.95 10.17
N HIS A 23 2.49 12.96 9.89
CA HIS A 23 2.65 12.41 8.54
C HIS A 23 2.08 11.00 8.47
N LYS A 24 1.24 10.75 7.46
CA LYS A 24 0.60 9.44 7.25
C LYS A 24 0.70 9.01 5.81
N ARG A 25 1.22 7.80 5.58
CA ARG A 25 1.23 7.15 4.26
C ARG A 25 0.08 6.16 4.19
N LEU A 26 -0.73 6.21 3.14
CA LEU A 26 -1.85 5.31 2.93
C LEU A 26 -1.82 4.75 1.51
N SER A 27 -2.01 3.44 1.40
CA SER A 27 -2.19 2.79 0.10
C SER A 27 -3.51 3.23 -0.54
N HIS A 28 -3.53 3.32 -1.86
CA HIS A 28 -4.73 3.63 -2.63
C HIS A 28 -5.90 2.70 -2.24
N GLY A 29 -7.11 3.25 -2.21
CA GLY A 29 -8.33 2.54 -1.85
C GLY A 29 -8.49 2.19 -0.37
N HIS A 30 -7.53 2.54 0.50
CA HIS A 30 -7.70 2.39 1.95
C HIS A 30 -8.54 3.51 2.54
N GLN A 31 -9.09 3.24 3.72
CA GLN A 31 -9.83 4.25 4.47
C GLN A 31 -8.86 5.23 5.17
N LEU A 32 -9.13 6.52 5.05
CA LEU A 32 -8.52 7.55 5.89
C LEU A 32 -9.49 7.90 7.02
N LYS A 33 -9.02 7.76 8.25
CA LYS A 33 -9.71 8.21 9.47
C LYS A 33 -8.93 9.35 10.09
N ILE A 34 -9.61 10.46 10.38
CA ILE A 34 -9.10 11.62 11.12
C ILE A 34 -10.00 11.82 12.34
N TYR A 35 -9.37 11.83 13.51
CA TYR A 35 -10.07 12.10 14.76
C TYR A 35 -10.40 13.58 14.88
N LEU A 36 -11.64 13.91 15.26
CA LEU A 36 -12.14 15.27 15.39
C LEU A 36 -12.42 15.59 16.87
N PRO A 37 -11.53 16.30 17.58
CA PRO A 37 -11.73 16.64 18.99
C PRO A 37 -12.96 17.54 19.20
N LYS A 38 -13.39 17.64 20.46
CA LYS A 38 -14.50 18.53 20.88
C LYS A 38 -14.26 20.01 20.58
N SER A 39 -13.02 20.43 20.36
CA SER A 39 -12.67 21.80 19.95
C SER A 39 -12.67 21.99 18.43
N ALA A 40 -12.63 20.92 17.63
CA ALA A 40 -12.57 21.03 16.16
C ALA A 40 -13.90 21.50 15.59
N GLU A 41 -13.90 22.68 14.98
CA GLU A 41 -15.04 23.23 14.26
C GLU A 41 -14.94 22.95 12.77
N LYS A 42 -13.72 22.97 12.19
CA LYS A 42 -13.51 22.82 10.75
C LYS A 42 -12.44 21.77 10.43
N LEU A 43 -12.62 21.10 9.29
CA LEU A 43 -11.61 20.31 8.62
C LEU A 43 -11.39 20.86 7.22
N GLU A 44 -10.20 21.40 7.00
CA GLU A 44 -9.75 21.96 5.73
C GLU A 44 -8.77 21.00 5.05
N PHE A 45 -8.74 21.01 3.72
CA PHE A 45 -7.83 20.21 2.91
C PHE A 45 -7.15 21.07 1.86
N THR A 46 -5.83 20.96 1.79
CA THR A 46 -5.00 21.58 0.77
C THR A 46 -4.35 20.47 -0.06
N PRO A 47 -4.73 20.28 -1.33
CA PRO A 47 -4.17 19.21 -2.16
C PRO A 47 -2.69 19.45 -2.45
N ALA A 48 -1.90 18.39 -2.49
CA ALA A 48 -0.47 18.47 -2.82
C ALA A 48 -0.22 18.98 -4.26
N ALA A 49 -1.15 18.71 -5.18
CA ALA A 49 -1.05 19.18 -6.56
C ALA A 49 -1.43 20.65 -6.74
N GLU A 50 -2.17 21.23 -5.79
CA GLU A 50 -2.72 22.59 -5.86
C GLU A 50 -2.56 23.28 -4.49
N PRO A 51 -1.32 23.57 -4.06
CA PRO A 51 -1.04 24.02 -2.69
C PRO A 51 -1.61 25.41 -2.36
N LEU A 52 -2.03 26.17 -3.38
CA LEU A 52 -2.66 27.48 -3.22
C LEU A 52 -4.17 27.41 -2.99
N LYS A 53 -4.78 26.22 -3.09
CA LYS A 53 -6.22 26.03 -2.90
C LYS A 53 -6.49 25.25 -1.63
N THR A 54 -7.41 25.76 -0.82
CA THR A 54 -7.89 25.09 0.37
C THR A 54 -9.40 24.86 0.24
N TYR A 55 -9.81 23.64 0.55
CA TYR A 55 -11.20 23.19 0.49
C TYR A 55 -11.72 22.90 1.90
N LEU A 56 -12.93 23.37 2.20
CA LEU A 56 -13.61 23.03 3.44
C LEU A 56 -14.31 21.68 3.28
N TYR A 57 -13.79 20.64 3.93
CA TYR A 57 -14.34 19.28 3.87
C TYR A 57 -15.44 19.04 4.90
N TRP A 58 -15.33 19.70 6.05
CA TRP A 58 -16.33 19.61 7.09
C TRP A 58 -16.32 20.87 7.95
N ASP A 59 -17.52 21.27 8.37
CA ASP A 59 -17.76 22.32 9.36
C ASP A 59 -18.79 21.77 10.36
N ARG A 60 -18.66 22.12 11.64
CA ARG A 60 -19.52 21.59 12.69
C ARG A 60 -20.98 22.02 12.46
N GLY A 61 -21.88 21.05 12.63
CA GLY A 61 -23.31 21.27 12.39
C GLY A 61 -23.71 21.12 10.92
N SER A 62 -22.74 21.03 10.01
CA SER A 62 -22.97 20.82 8.58
C SER A 62 -22.68 19.38 8.17
N ARG A 63 -23.28 18.96 7.05
CA ARG A 63 -22.86 17.72 6.37
C ARG A 63 -21.48 17.93 5.77
N ALA A 64 -20.63 16.91 5.86
CA ALA A 64 -19.33 16.94 5.21
C ALA A 64 -19.52 17.02 3.68
N THR A 65 -18.77 17.91 3.03
CA THR A 65 -18.79 18.07 1.56
C THR A 65 -18.04 16.93 0.88
N ARG A 66 -17.08 16.33 1.58
CA ARG A 66 -16.35 15.11 1.20
C ARG A 66 -16.17 14.22 2.41
N GLY A 67 -16.22 12.91 2.21
CA GLY A 67 -16.14 11.93 3.30
C GLY A 67 -17.41 11.92 4.15
N LYS A 68 -17.31 11.32 5.34
CA LYS A 68 -18.42 11.14 6.28
C LYS A 68 -17.91 11.40 7.69
N VAL A 69 -18.72 12.05 8.51
CA VAL A 69 -18.46 12.18 9.95
C VAL A 69 -19.35 11.20 10.70
N SER A 70 -18.76 10.48 11.64
CA SER A 70 -19.47 9.58 12.54
C SER A 70 -18.95 9.76 13.97
N GLY A 71 -19.77 9.36 14.94
CA GLY A 71 -19.52 9.57 16.36
C GLY A 71 -19.88 10.99 16.84
N THR A 72 -19.81 11.18 18.15
CA THR A 72 -20.15 12.43 18.84
C THR A 72 -19.10 12.74 19.90
N GLY A 73 -19.04 13.99 20.35
CA GLY A 73 -18.16 14.41 21.44
C GLY A 73 -16.69 14.07 21.19
N THR A 74 -16.13 13.24 22.08
CA THR A 74 -14.73 12.78 22.03
C THR A 74 -14.50 11.52 21.20
N ASP A 75 -15.50 10.94 20.54
CA ASP A 75 -15.30 9.79 19.65
C ASP A 75 -15.55 10.14 18.18
N ARG A 76 -15.86 11.41 17.92
CA ARG A 76 -16.16 11.92 16.59
C ARG A 76 -14.93 11.79 15.69
N SER A 77 -15.16 11.26 14.50
CA SER A 77 -14.12 11.07 13.49
C SER A 77 -14.69 11.34 12.11
N TRP A 78 -13.86 11.91 11.26
CA TRP A 78 -14.10 12.03 9.83
C TRP A 78 -13.44 10.84 9.11
N TYR A 79 -14.14 10.29 8.13
CA TYR A 79 -13.74 9.12 7.36
C TYR A 79 -13.85 9.41 5.87
N LEU A 80 -12.86 8.94 5.11
CA LEU A 80 -12.92 8.80 3.67
C LEU A 80 -12.72 7.35 3.32
N ASP A 81 -13.75 6.72 2.75
CA ASP A 81 -13.82 5.26 2.57
C ASP A 81 -12.69 4.71 1.68
N LYS A 82 -12.32 5.43 0.63
CA LYS A 82 -11.25 5.07 -0.31
C LYS A 82 -10.43 6.31 -0.66
N VAL A 83 -9.17 6.35 -0.24
CA VAL A 83 -8.23 7.40 -0.65
C VAL A 83 -7.75 7.17 -2.07
N THR A 84 -7.61 8.26 -2.82
CA THR A 84 -7.01 8.28 -4.16
C THR A 84 -5.86 9.27 -4.19
N TYR A 85 -5.09 9.31 -5.27
CA TYR A 85 -4.06 10.34 -5.42
C TYR A 85 -4.59 11.78 -5.42
N LYS A 86 -5.90 12.00 -5.61
CA LYS A 86 -6.54 13.32 -5.47
C LYS A 86 -6.67 13.75 -4.00
N ASP A 87 -6.57 12.80 -3.07
CA ASP A 87 -6.67 13.00 -1.61
C ASP A 87 -5.28 13.19 -0.95
N GLN A 88 -4.21 13.18 -1.75
CA GLN A 88 -2.88 13.51 -1.26
C GLN A 88 -2.78 15.01 -0.96
N GLY A 89 -2.33 15.37 0.24
CA GLY A 89 -2.26 16.76 0.66
C GLY A 89 -2.22 16.91 2.17
N THR A 90 -2.50 18.12 2.64
CA THR A 90 -2.50 18.47 4.06
C THR A 90 -3.92 18.69 4.54
N TYR A 91 -4.29 18.03 5.63
CA TYR A 91 -5.57 18.15 6.32
C TYR A 91 -5.36 18.96 7.59
N VAL A 92 -6.07 20.06 7.74
CA VAL A 92 -5.92 20.98 8.87
C VAL A 92 -7.22 21.05 9.65
N GLN A 93 -7.12 20.81 10.95
CA GLN A 93 -8.26 20.97 11.86
C GLN A 93 -8.18 22.35 12.51
N ARG A 94 -9.28 23.08 12.51
CA ARG A 94 -9.37 24.41 13.14
C ARG A 94 -10.46 24.47 14.19
N ASP A 95 -10.26 25.31 15.19
CA ASP A 95 -11.25 25.62 16.21
C ASP A 95 -12.22 26.74 15.78
N TYR A 96 -13.09 27.15 16.69
CA TYR A 96 -14.07 28.22 16.50
C TYR A 96 -13.42 29.58 16.16
N TRP A 97 -12.24 29.84 16.70
CA TRP A 97 -11.48 31.07 16.46
C TRP A 97 -10.60 30.97 15.21
N ASN A 98 -10.79 29.91 14.41
CA ASN A 98 -9.99 29.60 13.23
C ASN A 98 -8.51 29.27 13.54
N LYS A 99 -8.19 29.01 14.80
CA LYS A 99 -6.86 28.59 15.23
C LYS A 99 -6.64 27.13 14.86
N GLU A 100 -5.46 26.83 14.36
CA GLU A 100 -5.07 25.47 14.01
C GLU A 100 -4.91 24.60 15.26
N ILE A 101 -5.58 23.46 15.26
CA ILE A 101 -5.52 22.45 16.32
C ILE A 101 -4.49 21.37 15.96
N SER A 102 -4.51 20.92 14.72
CA SER A 102 -3.61 19.87 14.22
C SER A 102 -3.53 19.91 12.69
N SER A 103 -2.38 19.49 12.17
CA SER A 103 -2.14 19.25 10.75
C SER A 103 -1.80 17.77 10.54
N LEU A 104 -2.38 17.19 9.48
CA LEU A 104 -2.06 15.85 9.00
C LEU A 104 -1.69 15.90 7.53
N LYS A 105 -0.44 15.62 7.20
CA LYS A 105 0.03 15.43 5.83
C LYS A 105 -0.17 13.97 5.40
N VAL A 106 -0.99 13.77 4.38
CA VAL A 106 -1.29 12.46 3.81
C VAL A 106 -0.54 12.30 2.50
N ALA A 107 0.22 11.22 2.38
CA ALA A 107 0.83 10.77 1.13
C ALA A 107 0.16 9.46 0.69
N VAL A 108 -0.24 9.38 -0.57
CA VAL A 108 -0.91 8.19 -1.11
C VAL A 108 0.10 7.34 -1.87
N THR A 109 0.11 6.04 -1.61
CA THR A 109 1.01 5.07 -2.25
C THR A 109 0.24 4.06 -3.08
N THR A 110 0.90 3.45 -4.06
CA THR A 110 0.35 2.34 -4.83
C THR A 110 -0.10 1.20 -3.91
N ARG A 111 -1.27 0.62 -4.18
CA ARG A 111 -1.73 -0.58 -3.49
C ARG A 111 -1.06 -1.82 -4.07
N ARG A 112 -0.52 -2.68 -3.22
CA ARG A 112 0.02 -3.98 -3.62
C ARG A 112 -0.86 -5.09 -3.06
N VAL A 113 -1.33 -5.98 -3.92
CA VAL A 113 -2.22 -7.07 -3.56
C VAL A 113 -1.63 -8.38 -4.08
N TYR A 114 -1.67 -9.41 -3.25
CA TYR A 114 -1.29 -10.76 -3.60
C TYR A 114 -2.55 -11.61 -3.58
N THR A 115 -2.94 -12.14 -4.74
CA THR A 115 -4.17 -12.90 -4.91
C THR A 115 -3.83 -14.31 -5.36
N LYS A 116 -4.43 -15.28 -4.68
CA LYS A 116 -4.39 -16.68 -5.06
C LYS A 116 -5.73 -17.05 -5.70
N CYS A 117 -5.70 -17.64 -6.88
CA CYS A 117 -6.91 -18.14 -7.55
C CYS A 117 -6.76 -19.62 -7.88
N VAL A 118 -7.89 -20.31 -8.00
CA VAL A 118 -7.94 -21.67 -8.56
C VAL A 118 -8.20 -21.58 -10.07
N VAL A 119 -7.67 -22.54 -10.84
CA VAL A 119 -7.94 -22.61 -12.28
C VAL A 119 -9.45 -22.69 -12.54
N GLY A 120 -9.93 -21.90 -13.49
CA GLY A 120 -11.35 -21.79 -13.83
C GLY A 120 -12.12 -20.75 -13.01
N GLU A 121 -11.55 -20.20 -11.93
CA GLU A 121 -12.21 -19.15 -11.15
C GLU A 121 -12.14 -17.77 -11.81
N GLU A 122 -12.78 -16.79 -11.17
CA GLU A 122 -12.73 -15.39 -11.57
C GLU A 122 -11.70 -14.63 -10.73
N LEU A 123 -10.74 -13.98 -11.39
CA LEU A 123 -9.86 -13.01 -10.73
C LEU A 123 -10.58 -11.66 -10.64
N HIS A 124 -10.59 -11.09 -9.43
CA HIS A 124 -11.13 -9.76 -9.18
C HIS A 124 -10.02 -8.74 -8.93
N ILE A 125 -10.03 -7.67 -9.73
CA ILE A 125 -9.13 -6.52 -9.60
C ILE A 125 -9.99 -5.32 -9.22
N SER A 126 -9.91 -4.92 -7.95
CA SER A 126 -10.63 -3.75 -7.43
C SER A 126 -10.12 -2.47 -8.09
N LEU A 127 -11.03 -1.55 -8.42
CA LEU A 127 -10.68 -0.23 -8.95
C LEU A 127 -10.08 0.72 -7.90
N GLU A 128 -10.07 0.32 -6.63
CA GLU A 128 -9.46 1.07 -5.53
C GLU A 128 -9.94 2.52 -5.37
N GLY A 129 -11.13 2.85 -5.86
CA GLY A 129 -11.74 4.19 -5.71
C GLY A 129 -11.54 5.10 -6.91
N ILE A 130 -10.89 4.65 -7.99
CA ILE A 130 -10.99 5.33 -9.29
C ILE A 130 -12.30 4.93 -10.00
N ASN A 131 -12.77 5.78 -10.92
CA ASN A 131 -13.93 5.44 -11.73
C ASN A 131 -13.56 4.42 -12.80
N GLN A 132 -14.51 3.58 -13.22
CA GLN A 132 -14.31 2.62 -14.30
C GLN A 132 -13.78 3.28 -15.58
N ALA A 133 -14.35 4.43 -15.98
CA ALA A 133 -13.94 5.16 -17.17
C ALA A 133 -12.51 5.72 -17.09
N ASP A 134 -11.95 5.84 -15.88
CA ASP A 134 -10.60 6.36 -15.66
C ASP A 134 -9.54 5.23 -15.59
N ALA A 135 -9.95 3.98 -15.77
CA ALA A 135 -9.13 2.81 -15.45
C ALA A 135 -8.47 2.22 -16.70
N THR A 136 -7.13 2.10 -16.65
CA THR A 136 -6.35 1.31 -17.60
C THR A 136 -5.74 0.11 -16.87
N LEU A 137 -5.99 -1.10 -17.37
CA LEU A 137 -5.45 -2.35 -16.83
C LEU A 137 -4.51 -3.00 -17.83
N SER A 138 -3.29 -3.28 -17.37
CA SER A 138 -2.27 -4.01 -18.12
C SER A 138 -1.88 -5.29 -17.38
N PHE A 139 -1.57 -6.34 -18.12
CA PHE A 139 -1.10 -7.62 -17.62
C PHE A 139 0.31 -7.88 -18.12
N SER A 140 1.19 -8.31 -17.22
CA SER A 140 2.54 -8.75 -17.52
C SER A 140 2.75 -10.15 -16.94
N GLY A 141 2.79 -11.14 -17.82
CA GLY A 141 3.15 -12.53 -17.54
C GLY A 141 4.60 -12.83 -17.91
N ALA A 142 4.98 -14.11 -17.89
CA ALA A 142 6.36 -14.53 -18.18
C ALA A 142 6.84 -14.12 -19.59
N ASN A 143 5.96 -14.24 -20.59
CA ASN A 143 6.29 -14.03 -22.00
C ASN A 143 5.34 -13.05 -22.70
N VAL A 144 4.47 -12.36 -21.95
CA VAL A 144 3.40 -11.53 -22.52
C VAL A 144 3.25 -10.24 -21.73
N ASN A 145 3.07 -9.13 -22.44
CA ASN A 145 2.71 -7.84 -21.86
C ASN A 145 1.62 -7.21 -22.72
N VAL A 146 0.41 -7.11 -22.18
CA VAL A 146 -0.78 -6.69 -22.92
C VAL A 146 -1.63 -5.73 -22.10
N THR A 147 -2.28 -4.79 -22.78
CA THR A 147 -3.33 -3.97 -22.19
C THR A 147 -4.65 -4.70 -22.34
N LEU A 148 -5.34 -4.91 -21.22
CA LEU A 148 -6.63 -5.61 -21.20
C LEU A 148 -7.81 -4.63 -21.25
N VAL A 149 -7.66 -3.51 -20.55
CA VAL A 149 -8.67 -2.45 -20.45
C VAL A 149 -7.97 -1.11 -20.64
N HIS A 150 -8.57 -0.22 -21.42
CA HIS A 150 -8.11 1.15 -21.62
C HIS A 150 -9.29 2.10 -21.44
N ASP A 151 -9.15 3.09 -20.56
CA ASP A 151 -10.18 4.07 -20.21
C ASP A 151 -11.56 3.44 -19.94
N GLY A 152 -11.54 2.31 -19.22
CA GLY A 152 -12.73 1.53 -18.86
C GLY A 152 -13.32 0.65 -19.96
N ALA A 153 -12.81 0.72 -21.19
CA ALA A 153 -13.22 -0.12 -22.32
C ALA A 153 -12.34 -1.38 -22.42
N VAL A 154 -12.96 -2.52 -22.68
CA VAL A 154 -12.23 -3.79 -22.89
C VAL A 154 -11.62 -3.79 -24.29
N VAL A 155 -10.29 -3.70 -24.34
CA VAL A 155 -9.49 -3.74 -25.58
C VAL A 155 -8.89 -5.13 -25.83
N ALA A 156 -8.94 -6.03 -24.84
CA ALA A 156 -8.47 -7.41 -24.94
C ALA A 156 -9.32 -8.30 -25.87
N GLN A 157 -10.31 -7.75 -26.57
CA GLN A 157 -11.21 -8.54 -27.39
C GLN A 157 -10.41 -9.26 -28.47
N ASP A 158 -9.52 -8.58 -29.19
CA ASP A 158 -8.72 -9.18 -30.26
C ASP A 158 -7.63 -10.16 -29.78
N LEU A 159 -7.47 -10.37 -28.46
CA LEU A 159 -6.52 -11.31 -27.89
C LEU A 159 -7.20 -12.66 -27.65
N PRO A 160 -6.80 -13.74 -28.35
CA PRO A 160 -7.46 -15.05 -28.22
C PRO A 160 -7.55 -15.56 -26.78
N ASP A 161 -6.50 -15.34 -25.99
CA ASP A 161 -6.44 -15.79 -24.59
C ASP A 161 -7.39 -15.03 -23.67
N TYR A 162 -7.81 -13.82 -24.04
CA TYR A 162 -8.66 -12.93 -23.23
C TYR A 162 -10.03 -12.67 -23.84
N TRP A 163 -10.29 -13.17 -25.05
CA TRP A 163 -11.54 -13.02 -25.77
C TRP A 163 -12.72 -13.40 -24.88
N ASN A 164 -13.67 -12.48 -24.71
CA ASN A 164 -14.86 -12.62 -23.86
C ASN A 164 -14.64 -12.86 -22.35
N ARG A 165 -13.41 -12.96 -21.84
CA ARG A 165 -13.10 -13.26 -20.43
C ARG A 165 -12.97 -12.01 -19.55
N VAL A 166 -12.56 -10.89 -20.14
CA VAL A 166 -12.39 -9.62 -19.40
C VAL A 166 -13.73 -8.89 -19.31
N LYS A 167 -14.15 -8.54 -18.09
CA LYS A 167 -15.37 -7.78 -17.81
C LYS A 167 -15.05 -6.57 -16.93
N THR A 168 -15.64 -5.43 -17.26
CA THR A 168 -15.47 -4.17 -16.52
C THR A 168 -16.77 -3.84 -15.79
N LEU A 169 -16.69 -3.67 -14.47
CA LEU A 169 -17.79 -3.24 -13.62
C LEU A 169 -17.43 -1.91 -12.95
N SER A 170 -18.43 -1.25 -12.38
CA SER A 170 -18.28 0.07 -11.75
C SER A 170 -17.29 0.11 -10.58
N THR A 171 -16.99 -1.05 -9.96
CA THR A 171 -16.11 -1.15 -8.79
C THR A 171 -14.91 -2.07 -8.99
N LYS A 172 -14.90 -2.89 -10.05
CA LYS A 172 -13.86 -3.89 -10.30
C LYS A 172 -13.73 -4.22 -11.79
N ILE A 173 -12.57 -4.71 -12.17
CA ILE A 173 -12.34 -5.41 -13.43
C ILE A 173 -12.20 -6.89 -13.08
N SER A 174 -12.77 -7.77 -13.87
CA SER A 174 -12.64 -9.19 -13.68
C SER A 174 -12.17 -9.94 -14.91
N ILE A 175 -11.47 -11.04 -14.65
CA ILE A 175 -10.95 -11.96 -15.65
C ILE A 175 -11.55 -13.32 -15.30
N GLN A 176 -12.46 -13.79 -16.14
CA GLN A 176 -13.17 -15.05 -15.97
C GLN A 176 -12.30 -16.24 -16.41
N ASN A 177 -12.59 -17.42 -15.86
CA ASN A 177 -11.95 -18.69 -16.22
C ASN A 177 -10.42 -18.62 -16.20
N VAL A 178 -9.82 -18.14 -15.11
CA VAL A 178 -8.36 -17.96 -15.00
C VAL A 178 -7.61 -19.26 -15.23
N ASN A 179 -6.47 -19.18 -15.90
CA ASN A 179 -5.65 -20.35 -16.22
C ASN A 179 -4.17 -20.08 -15.92
N THR A 180 -3.29 -21.01 -16.31
CA THR A 180 -1.85 -20.92 -16.03
C THR A 180 -1.14 -19.76 -16.73
N SER A 181 -1.64 -19.26 -17.86
CA SER A 181 -1.06 -18.11 -18.56
C SER A 181 -1.40 -16.77 -17.88
N ASP A 182 -2.38 -16.76 -16.96
CA ASP A 182 -2.79 -15.57 -16.19
C ASP A 182 -1.93 -15.31 -14.95
N VAL A 183 -0.97 -16.19 -14.66
CA VAL A 183 -0.01 -16.00 -13.56
C VAL A 183 0.94 -14.85 -13.91
N GLY A 184 0.94 -13.81 -13.08
CA GLY A 184 1.75 -12.63 -13.34
C GLY A 184 1.31 -11.41 -12.55
N TYR A 185 1.59 -10.24 -13.11
CA TYR A 185 1.28 -8.94 -12.51
C TYR A 185 0.24 -8.21 -13.33
N TYR A 186 -0.80 -7.75 -12.64
CA TYR A 186 -1.79 -6.84 -13.18
C TYR A 186 -1.55 -5.44 -12.63
N MET A 187 -1.29 -4.49 -13.52
CA MET A 187 -1.05 -3.10 -13.19
C MET A 187 -2.28 -2.27 -13.57
N LEU A 188 -2.93 -1.73 -12.55
CA LEU A 188 -4.03 -0.78 -12.68
C LEU A 188 -3.49 0.64 -12.62
N LYS A 189 -3.80 1.45 -13.61
CA LYS A 189 -3.43 2.87 -13.72
C LYS A 189 -4.66 3.76 -13.81
N ASP A 190 -4.50 5.01 -13.39
CA ASP A 190 -5.47 6.08 -13.66
C ASP A 190 -5.17 6.80 -14.98
N THR A 191 -6.02 7.78 -15.33
CA THR A 191 -5.88 8.62 -16.55
C THR A 191 -4.63 9.49 -16.60
N ARG A 192 -3.85 9.56 -15.52
CA ARG A 192 -2.55 10.25 -15.48
C ARG A 192 -1.38 9.27 -15.50
N ASP A 193 -1.62 8.03 -15.93
CA ASP A 193 -0.65 6.92 -15.95
C ASP A 193 -0.05 6.56 -14.59
N ARG A 194 -0.66 7.00 -13.48
CA ARG A 194 -0.16 6.70 -12.13
C ARG A 194 -0.62 5.31 -11.73
N VAL A 195 0.32 4.50 -11.22
CA VAL A 195 0.02 3.14 -10.79
C VAL A 195 -0.82 3.16 -9.50
N VAL A 196 -2.10 2.80 -9.64
CA VAL A 196 -3.10 2.74 -8.57
C VAL A 196 -2.92 1.46 -7.76
N ALA A 197 -2.86 0.32 -8.47
CA ALA A 197 -2.71 -0.98 -7.84
C ALA A 197 -1.80 -1.90 -8.67
N ILE A 198 -1.06 -2.77 -7.98
CA ILE A 198 -0.34 -3.89 -8.55
C ILE A 198 -0.88 -5.16 -7.89
N VAL A 199 -1.52 -6.02 -8.68
CA VAL A 199 -2.03 -7.31 -8.23
C VAL A 199 -1.11 -8.39 -8.75
N ARG A 200 -0.44 -9.11 -7.86
CA ARG A 200 0.30 -10.33 -8.19
C ARG A 200 -0.67 -11.51 -8.06
N MET A 201 -0.96 -12.14 -9.18
CA MET A 201 -1.79 -13.34 -9.22
C MET A 201 -0.90 -14.58 -9.19
N GLU A 202 -1.25 -15.53 -8.33
CA GLU A 202 -0.71 -16.87 -8.31
C GLU A 202 -1.83 -17.89 -8.41
N LEU A 203 -1.56 -19.02 -9.06
CA LEU A 203 -2.46 -20.17 -8.98
C LEU A 203 -2.18 -20.97 -7.72
N THR A 204 -3.24 -21.37 -7.04
CA THR A 204 -3.18 -22.42 -6.03
C THR A 204 -3.68 -23.70 -6.67
N GLY A 205 -2.86 -24.75 -6.62
CA GLY A 205 -3.25 -26.06 -7.12
C GLY A 205 -4.54 -26.51 -6.42
N CYS A 206 -5.50 -26.99 -7.19
CA CYS A 206 -6.71 -27.59 -6.61
C CYS A 206 -6.25 -28.72 -5.67
N GLY A 207 -6.62 -28.68 -4.39
CA GLY A 207 -6.42 -29.83 -3.52
C GLY A 207 -7.11 -31.04 -4.13
N PHE A 208 -6.34 -32.04 -4.54
CA PHE A 208 -6.73 -33.40 -4.95
C PHE A 208 -7.83 -33.60 -6.03
N ALA A 209 -8.51 -32.55 -6.52
CA ALA A 209 -9.67 -32.69 -7.41
C ALA A 209 -9.43 -32.29 -8.89
N CYS A 210 -8.26 -31.74 -9.23
CA CYS A 210 -7.93 -31.40 -10.63
C CYS A 210 -6.99 -32.44 -11.23
N PHE A 211 -7.48 -33.67 -11.42
CA PHE A 211 -6.92 -34.57 -12.42
C PHE A 211 -7.60 -34.30 -13.77
N ASN A 212 -6.85 -33.64 -14.67
CA ASN A 212 -6.97 -33.56 -16.13
C ASN A 212 -8.29 -33.16 -16.81
N PRO A 213 -8.31 -32.05 -17.59
CA PRO A 213 -9.27 -31.84 -18.66
C PRO A 213 -8.80 -32.62 -19.90
N GLY A 214 -9.20 -33.89 -20.04
CA GLY A 214 -8.76 -34.65 -21.22
C GLY A 214 -9.26 -36.08 -21.41
N TYR A 215 -10.10 -36.64 -20.53
CA TYR A 215 -10.68 -37.96 -20.78
C TYR A 215 -12.21 -37.90 -20.78
N PRO A 216 -12.87 -38.39 -21.85
CA PRO A 216 -14.31 -38.55 -21.83
C PRO A 216 -14.69 -39.61 -20.80
N SER A 217 -15.74 -39.33 -20.01
CA SER A 217 -16.34 -40.28 -19.07
C SER A 217 -16.64 -41.60 -19.76
N GLN A 218 -15.99 -42.69 -19.34
CA GLN A 218 -16.46 -44.03 -19.66
C GLN A 218 -17.60 -44.39 -18.70
N ASP A 219 -18.73 -44.79 -19.29
CA ASP A 219 -19.91 -45.29 -18.60
C ASP A 219 -19.58 -46.47 -17.66
N PRO A 220 -20.35 -46.65 -16.56
CA PRO A 220 -20.06 -47.64 -15.54
C PRO A 220 -20.63 -49.01 -15.94
N LEU A 221 -19.83 -49.86 -16.58
CA LEU A 221 -20.26 -51.22 -16.92
C LEU A 221 -19.21 -52.30 -16.68
N TYR A 222 -18.43 -52.25 -15.59
CA TYR A 222 -17.67 -53.41 -15.10
C TYR A 222 -17.55 -53.43 -13.57
N PRO A 223 -17.61 -54.62 -12.92
CA PRO A 223 -17.49 -54.74 -11.47
C PRO A 223 -16.04 -54.50 -11.02
N PRO A 224 -15.80 -54.12 -9.75
CA PRO A 224 -14.48 -53.69 -9.29
C PRO A 224 -13.49 -54.86 -9.32
N ALA A 225 -12.37 -54.68 -10.05
CA ALA A 225 -11.22 -55.55 -9.98
C ALA A 225 -10.55 -55.41 -8.60
N GLN A 226 -10.27 -56.55 -7.95
CA GLN A 226 -9.49 -56.60 -6.71
C GLN A 226 -8.06 -56.08 -6.95
N PRO A 227 -7.44 -55.40 -5.97
CA PRO A 227 -6.04 -54.99 -6.09
C PRO A 227 -5.10 -56.21 -6.08
N PRO A 228 -3.95 -56.16 -6.79
CA PRO A 228 -2.97 -57.24 -6.78
C PRO A 228 -2.42 -57.47 -5.36
N GLN A 229 -2.53 -58.69 -4.85
CA GLN A 229 -1.85 -59.09 -3.62
C GLN A 229 -0.34 -59.17 -3.88
N TRP A 230 0.43 -58.46 -3.07
CA TRP A 230 1.89 -58.43 -3.11
C TRP A 230 2.45 -59.78 -2.66
N THR A 231 3.03 -60.56 -3.56
CA THR A 231 3.76 -61.79 -3.26
C THR A 231 5.19 -61.45 -2.83
N GLY A 232 5.53 -61.78 -1.58
CA GLY A 232 6.84 -61.49 -1.00
C GLY A 232 8.03 -62.19 -1.65
N PRO A 233 9.27 -61.77 -1.33
CA PRO A 233 10.49 -62.33 -1.93
C PRO A 233 10.88 -63.69 -1.29
N PRO A 234 11.42 -64.66 -2.07
CA PRO A 234 11.93 -65.95 -1.57
C PRO A 234 13.40 -65.86 -1.11
N PRO A 235 13.93 -66.90 -0.43
CA PRO A 235 14.92 -66.77 0.64
C PRO A 235 16.37 -66.96 0.18
N ASN A 236 17.30 -66.29 0.85
CA ASN A 236 18.63 -66.81 1.16
C ASN A 236 19.28 -65.95 2.27
N GLN A 237 19.20 -66.45 3.50
CA GLN A 237 20.03 -66.01 4.62
C GLN A 237 21.28 -66.90 4.71
N PRO A 238 22.42 -66.33 5.13
CA PRO A 238 23.28 -66.97 6.12
C PRO A 238 22.88 -66.49 7.52
N GLN A 239 22.65 -67.46 8.40
CA GLN A 239 22.25 -67.31 9.81
C GLN A 239 23.24 -66.45 10.61
N TYR A 240 22.72 -65.61 11.50
CA TYR A 240 23.48 -65.11 12.65
C TYR A 240 22.69 -65.26 13.95
N ASN A 241 23.43 -65.68 14.97
CA ASN A 241 23.08 -66.31 16.25
C ASN A 241 22.43 -65.33 17.26
N PRO A 242 21.37 -65.71 18.01
CA PRO A 242 20.80 -64.88 19.07
C PRO A 242 21.63 -64.98 20.36
N GLY A 243 22.54 -64.02 20.55
CA GLY A 243 23.37 -63.94 21.77
C GLY A 243 23.98 -62.57 22.05
N ALA A 244 23.38 -61.47 21.57
CA ALA A 244 23.88 -60.12 21.83
C ALA A 244 22.72 -59.14 22.12
N PRO A 245 22.82 -58.30 23.17
CA PRO A 245 21.77 -57.36 23.54
C PRO A 245 21.64 -56.23 22.51
N PRO A 246 20.43 -55.82 22.11
CA PRO A 246 20.26 -54.69 21.21
C PRO A 246 20.61 -53.38 21.95
N MET A 247 21.55 -52.67 21.35
CA MET A 247 21.99 -51.33 21.69
C MET A 247 20.81 -50.36 21.75
N GLY A 248 20.83 -49.50 22.77
CA GLY A 248 19.70 -48.71 23.21
C GLY A 248 19.23 -47.65 22.22
N TYR A 249 17.92 -47.55 22.09
CA TYR A 249 17.24 -46.31 21.73
C TYR A 249 17.14 -45.46 23.00
N ALA A 250 17.76 -44.28 22.99
CA ALA A 250 17.48 -43.22 23.95
C ALA A 250 16.92 -42.00 23.19
N PRO A 251 15.72 -41.49 23.53
CA PRO A 251 15.21 -40.24 23.00
C PRO A 251 15.98 -39.05 23.60
N VAL A 252 16.32 -38.08 22.75
CA VAL A 252 16.92 -36.80 23.17
C VAL A 252 15.86 -35.96 23.86
N MET A 253 15.92 -35.88 25.18
CA MET A 253 15.14 -34.97 26.02
C MET A 253 15.80 -33.58 26.00
N TYR A 254 15.09 -32.54 25.55
CA TYR A 254 15.44 -31.16 25.88
C TYR A 254 14.82 -30.81 27.24
N SER A 255 15.65 -30.83 28.28
CA SER A 255 15.32 -30.28 29.59
C SER A 255 15.57 -28.77 29.58
N ALA A 256 14.53 -27.99 29.87
CA ALA A 256 14.62 -26.57 30.20
C ALA A 256 15.24 -26.40 31.61
N PRO A 257 16.15 -25.44 31.83
CA PRO A 257 16.52 -25.04 33.18
C PRO A 257 15.52 -24.01 33.71
N SER A 258 14.75 -24.42 34.71
CA SER A 258 14.11 -23.51 35.67
C SER A 258 15.17 -23.08 36.68
N GLY A 259 15.42 -21.78 36.78
CA GLY A 259 16.30 -21.18 37.77
C GLY A 259 15.85 -19.75 38.04
N LYS A 260 15.18 -19.57 39.18
CA LYS A 260 14.88 -18.26 39.76
C LYS A 260 16.19 -17.62 40.19
N GLU A 261 16.49 -16.42 39.73
CA GLU A 261 17.27 -15.47 40.54
C GLU A 261 17.01 -14.03 40.08
N GLU A 262 16.69 -13.21 41.06
CA GLU A 262 16.30 -11.82 41.04
C GLU A 262 17.57 -10.97 40.93
N ILE A 263 17.74 -10.20 39.85
CA ILE A 263 18.85 -9.24 39.76
C ILE A 263 18.30 -7.85 39.42
N LYS A 264 18.18 -7.11 40.51
CA LYS A 264 18.07 -5.66 40.67
C LYS A 264 18.98 -4.89 39.68
N MET A 265 18.38 -4.13 38.76
CA MET A 265 19.08 -3.13 37.95
C MET A 265 19.27 -1.85 38.77
N GLU A 266 20.48 -1.60 39.25
CA GLU A 266 20.90 -0.25 39.63
C GLU A 266 22.30 0.04 39.05
N ASN A 267 22.32 1.06 38.19
CA ASN A 267 23.35 2.09 38.09
C ASN A 267 24.72 1.75 37.48
N MET A 268 24.91 2.05 36.19
CA MET A 268 26.21 2.50 35.66
C MET A 268 26.03 3.64 34.66
N SER A 269 26.65 4.77 34.98
CA SER A 269 26.74 6.03 34.21
C SER A 269 27.96 6.01 33.26
N PRO A 270 28.05 6.89 32.24
CA PRO A 270 28.82 6.67 31.01
C PRO A 270 30.15 7.44 30.91
N ALA A 271 31.14 6.84 30.24
CA ALA A 271 32.30 7.45 29.54
C ALA A 271 33.12 6.28 28.93
N ASP A 272 33.74 6.26 27.76
CA ASP A 272 34.01 7.22 26.68
C ASP A 272 34.45 6.39 25.42
N PRO A 273 34.63 6.98 24.21
CA PRO A 273 34.48 6.30 22.91
C PRO A 273 35.78 5.72 22.32
N LEU A 274 35.67 4.65 21.52
CA LEU A 274 36.75 4.18 20.64
C LEU A 274 36.27 3.90 19.20
N LEU A 275 36.85 4.70 18.30
CA LEU A 275 37.31 4.42 16.93
C LEU A 275 36.26 4.15 15.83
N ALA A 276 36.05 5.20 15.04
CA ALA A 276 35.35 5.21 13.77
C ALA A 276 36.15 4.51 12.65
N HIS A 277 35.42 3.77 11.80
CA HIS A 277 35.92 3.18 10.56
C HIS A 277 36.15 4.26 9.46
N PRO A 278 37.17 4.12 8.59
CA PRO A 278 37.38 5.04 7.47
C PRO A 278 36.40 4.77 6.32
N PRO A 279 35.92 5.83 5.61
CA PRO A 279 35.06 5.67 4.44
C PRO A 279 35.87 5.26 3.17
N PRO A 280 35.24 4.56 2.21
CA PRO A 280 35.88 4.17 0.95
C PRO A 280 36.18 5.38 0.04
N GLN A 281 37.38 5.37 -0.56
CA GLN A 281 37.87 6.39 -1.49
C GLN A 281 37.21 6.27 -2.88
N VAL A 282 36.82 7.40 -3.46
CA VAL A 282 36.33 7.56 -4.84
C VAL A 282 37.46 8.15 -5.71
N PRO A 283 37.74 7.62 -6.91
CA PRO A 283 38.84 8.11 -7.76
C PRO A 283 38.53 9.46 -8.46
N PRO A 284 39.57 10.20 -8.89
CA PRO A 284 39.46 11.57 -9.43
C PRO A 284 38.87 11.62 -10.85
N PRO A 285 38.35 12.80 -11.28
CA PRO A 285 37.62 12.95 -12.54
C PRO A 285 38.57 13.05 -13.73
N THR A 286 38.35 12.20 -14.75
CA THR A 286 38.90 12.37 -16.09
C THR A 286 38.09 13.40 -16.88
N SER A 287 38.78 14.45 -17.34
CA SER A 287 38.27 15.41 -18.33
C SER A 287 38.58 14.92 -19.75
N GLU A 288 37.57 14.88 -20.62
CA GLU A 288 37.62 15.03 -22.10
C GLU A 288 36.15 15.03 -22.62
N ALA A 289 35.59 16.17 -23.05
CA ALA A 289 35.49 16.65 -24.45
C ALA A 289 34.56 15.76 -25.32
N LEU A 290 33.46 16.16 -25.98
CA LEU A 290 32.93 17.43 -26.50
C LEU A 290 31.42 17.32 -26.90
N HIS A 291 30.78 18.48 -27.14
CA HIS A 291 29.52 18.77 -27.88
C HIS A 291 28.19 18.46 -27.14
N SER A 292 27.15 19.29 -27.07
CA SER A 292 26.68 20.36 -27.97
C SER A 292 25.58 21.24 -27.30
N ALA A 293 25.63 22.55 -27.59
CA ALA A 293 24.57 23.58 -27.58
C ALA A 293 23.81 23.95 -26.27
N ASP A 294 24.33 25.00 -25.62
CA ASP A 294 23.61 25.92 -24.74
C ASP A 294 22.64 26.81 -25.55
N GLY A 295 21.35 26.79 -25.20
CA GLY A 295 20.35 27.73 -25.68
C GLY A 295 19.88 28.61 -24.53
N ALA A 296 20.43 29.83 -24.43
CA ALA A 296 20.05 30.81 -23.43
C ALA A 296 18.61 31.33 -23.64
N PHE A 297 17.74 31.14 -22.66
CA PHE A 297 16.45 31.83 -22.60
C PHE A 297 16.61 33.14 -21.83
N GLN A 298 16.58 34.25 -22.57
CA GLN A 298 16.54 35.61 -22.05
C GLN A 298 15.09 35.98 -21.70
N PHE A 299 14.81 36.24 -20.42
CA PHE A 299 13.51 36.75 -19.97
C PHE A 299 13.51 38.29 -20.07
N ASN A 300 12.63 38.84 -20.90
CA ASN A 300 12.34 40.28 -20.91
C ASN A 300 11.19 40.56 -19.94
N ILE A 301 11.45 41.37 -18.91
CA ILE A 301 10.41 41.93 -18.03
C ILE A 301 10.01 43.27 -18.63
N ASP A 302 8.87 43.30 -19.32
CA ASP A 302 8.29 44.54 -19.80
C ASP A 302 7.56 45.24 -18.63
N THR A 303 8.12 46.34 -18.17
CA THR A 303 7.57 47.15 -17.08
C THR A 303 6.69 48.24 -17.66
N GLY A 304 5.52 47.86 -18.18
CA GLY A 304 4.53 48.78 -18.73
C GLY A 304 3.56 49.31 -17.67
N LYS A 305 3.95 50.36 -16.94
CA LYS A 305 2.98 51.33 -16.39
C LYS A 305 2.29 52.01 -17.59
N ASN A 306 0.95 52.02 -17.61
CA ASN A 306 0.09 53.14 -18.04
C ASN A 306 -1.40 52.74 -17.94
N ALA A 307 -2.09 53.25 -16.92
CA ALA A 307 -3.52 53.59 -16.99
C ALA A 307 -3.64 54.98 -17.67
N PRO A 308 -4.81 55.49 -18.15
CA PRO A 308 -6.18 55.17 -17.70
C PRO A 308 -7.32 55.20 -18.76
N THR A 309 -8.55 54.98 -18.26
CA THR A 309 -9.88 55.47 -18.72
C THR A 309 -10.48 54.96 -20.05
N ASN A 310 -11.65 54.33 -19.99
CA ASN A 310 -12.94 55.02 -20.16
C ASN A 310 -14.16 54.11 -19.90
N PHE A 311 -15.18 54.70 -19.29
CA PHE A 311 -16.54 54.19 -19.18
C PHE A 311 -17.26 54.32 -20.52
N LEU A 312 -18.07 53.30 -20.85
CA LEU A 312 -19.43 53.41 -21.42
C LEU A 312 -20.14 52.08 -21.20
#